data_AF-A0A2H0I9K2-F1
#
_entry.id   AF-A0A2H0I9K2-F1
#
_cell.length_a   1.000
_cell.length_b   1.000
_cell.length_c   1.000
_cell.angle_alpha   90.00
_cell.angle_beta   90.00
_cell.angle_gamma   90.00
#
_symmetry.space_group_name_H-M   'P 1'
#
loop_
_entity.id
_entity.type
_entity.pdbx_description
1 polymer ?
#
loop_
_entity_poly.entity_id
_entity_poly.type
_entity_poly.pdbx_seq_one_letter_code
_entity_poly.pdbx_strand_id
1 'polypeptide(L)'
;MCGGYLAGELVRRLCASEQCSACGQGGVLMFVVELTYKQSLALVDQYIDEHKDFLAKAFSQGFLVASGPKPDRSGGVIIVDMDDQLACKDWVEQDPFYLADLIDYRLIAFTPSRRS
;
A
#
# COMPACT_ATOMS: atom_id res chain seq x y z
N MET A 1 -23.18 24.13 -5.75
CA MET A 1 -23.36 23.48 -7.07
C MET A 1 -22.06 23.63 -7.83
N CYS A 2 -21.52 22.50 -8.35
CA CYS A 2 -20.44 22.28 -9.34
C CYS A 2 -19.33 23.36 -9.45
N GLY A 3 -18.05 23.06 -9.37
CA GLY A 3 -17.29 21.86 -9.70
C GLY A 3 -15.91 22.35 -10.17
N GLY A 4 -14.84 21.64 -9.84
CA GLY A 4 -13.50 22.10 -10.16
C GLY A 4 -12.45 21.06 -9.79
N TYR A 5 -12.29 20.09 -10.69
CA TYR A 5 -11.12 19.24 -10.81
C TYR A 5 -9.84 20.09 -10.73
N LEU A 6 -9.00 19.90 -9.72
CA LEU A 6 -7.59 20.26 -9.80
C LEU A 6 -6.79 18.97 -9.72
N ALA A 7 -6.57 18.43 -10.92
CA ALA A 7 -5.60 17.42 -11.23
C ALA A 7 -4.20 17.86 -10.79
N GLY A 8 -3.34 16.87 -10.55
CA GLY A 8 -2.04 17.03 -9.95
C GLY A 8 -1.10 17.98 -10.69
N GLU A 9 -0.61 18.98 -9.97
CA GLU A 9 0.66 19.66 -10.27
C GLU A 9 1.18 20.50 -9.09
N LEU A 10 1.01 20.05 -7.84
CA LEU A 10 1.34 20.90 -6.68
C LEU A 10 2.04 20.19 -5.50
N VAL A 11 2.87 19.19 -5.80
CA VAL A 11 3.89 18.67 -4.85
C VAL A 11 5.23 18.46 -5.56
N ARG A 12 5.66 19.43 -6.39
CA ARG A 12 7.02 19.41 -6.99
C ARG A 12 7.78 20.74 -6.87
N ARG A 13 7.36 21.63 -5.96
CA ARG A 13 7.96 22.97 -5.82
C ARG A 13 8.44 23.36 -4.42
N LEU A 14 8.55 22.41 -3.49
CA LEU A 14 9.10 22.65 -2.15
C LEU A 14 10.48 21.99 -1.90
N CYS A 15 11.22 21.64 -2.96
CA CYS A 15 12.60 21.13 -2.84
C CYS A 15 13.69 22.13 -3.27
N ALA A 16 13.34 23.39 -3.55
CA ALA A 16 14.27 24.36 -4.15
C ALA A 16 14.83 25.43 -3.20
N SER A 17 14.57 25.37 -1.88
CA SER A 17 15.13 26.34 -0.93
C SER A 17 15.71 25.65 0.30
N GLU A 18 17.00 25.34 0.17
CA GLU A 18 18.07 25.47 1.17
C GLU A 18 17.92 24.80 2.55
N GLN A 19 18.89 23.92 2.85
CA GLN A 19 19.07 23.13 4.07
C GLN A 19 18.17 21.90 4.27
N CYS A 20 18.51 20.80 3.59
CA CYS A 20 18.46 19.49 4.24
C CYS A 20 19.72 18.70 3.88
N SER A 21 20.68 18.69 4.81
CA SER A 21 21.91 17.91 4.72
C SER A 21 21.57 16.44 4.96
N ALA A 22 21.10 15.77 3.92
CA ALA A 22 20.97 14.30 3.85
C ALA A 22 21.29 13.83 2.42
N CYS A 23 22.41 14.33 1.89
CA CYS A 23 23.00 13.82 0.67
C CYS A 23 23.52 12.39 0.94
N GLY A 24 22.88 11.36 0.37
CA GLY A 24 23.54 10.07 0.12
C GLY A 24 23.01 8.82 0.84
N GLN A 25 21.77 8.78 1.33
CA GLN A 25 21.09 7.54 1.72
C GLN A 25 19.63 7.55 1.22
N GLY A 26 19.43 7.75 -0.08
CA GLY A 26 18.12 7.57 -0.73
C GLY A 26 17.83 6.09 -0.92
N GLY A 27 17.65 5.35 0.18
CA GLY A 27 17.14 3.99 0.12
C GLY A 27 15.68 4.04 -0.31
N VAL A 28 15.34 3.30 -1.37
CA VAL A 28 13.93 3.06 -1.71
C VAL A 28 13.29 2.39 -0.51
N LEU A 29 12.32 3.04 0.14
CA LEU A 29 11.54 2.42 1.20
C LEU A 29 10.57 1.43 0.51
N MET A 30 10.52 0.20 1.02
CA MET A 30 9.51 -0.77 0.66
C MET A 30 8.72 -1.10 1.92
N PHE A 31 7.46 -1.47 1.73
CA PHE A 31 6.59 -1.87 2.83
C PHE A 31 6.09 -3.28 2.61
N VAL A 32 6.10 -4.06 3.68
CA VAL A 32 5.33 -5.29 3.79
C VAL A 32 4.06 -4.96 4.56
N VAL A 33 2.93 -5.18 3.93
CA VAL A 33 1.60 -5.14 4.52
C VAL A 33 1.23 -6.57 4.87
N GLU A 34 1.22 -6.89 6.16
CA GLU A 34 0.72 -8.15 6.66
C GLU A 34 -0.75 -7.99 7.04
N LEU A 35 -1.63 -8.78 6.44
CA LEU A 35 -3.06 -8.83 6.75
C LEU A 35 -3.32 -10.03 7.68
N THR A 36 -4.23 -9.88 8.64
CA THR A 36 -4.69 -10.93 9.54
C THR A 36 -6.21 -10.96 9.54
N TYR A 37 -6.81 -12.10 9.21
CA TYR A 37 -8.26 -12.25 9.20
C TYR A 37 -8.83 -12.28 10.63
N LYS A 38 -9.84 -11.45 10.87
CA LYS A 38 -10.60 -11.38 12.14
C LYS A 38 -11.86 -12.23 12.10
N GLN A 39 -12.36 -12.50 10.90
CA GLN A 39 -13.64 -13.15 10.65
C GLN A 39 -13.47 -14.49 9.95
N SER A 40 -14.58 -15.22 9.80
CA SER A 40 -14.58 -16.49 9.08
C SER A 40 -14.16 -16.32 7.62
N LEU A 41 -13.43 -17.30 7.07
CA LEU A 41 -13.01 -17.30 5.67
C LEU A 41 -14.20 -17.19 4.70
N ALA A 42 -15.36 -17.75 5.02
CA ALA A 42 -16.56 -17.64 4.19
C ALA A 42 -17.07 -16.19 4.03
N LEU A 43 -16.78 -15.31 4.98
CA LEU A 43 -17.09 -13.89 4.88
C LEU A 43 -16.03 -13.15 4.06
N VAL A 44 -14.74 -13.49 4.27
CA VAL A 44 -13.63 -12.97 3.46
C VAL A 44 -13.78 -13.32 1.98
N ASP A 45 -14.19 -14.55 1.69
CA ASP A 45 -14.39 -15.07 0.33
C ASP A 45 -15.46 -14.27 -0.44
N GLN A 46 -16.38 -13.58 0.23
CA GLN A 46 -17.38 -12.73 -0.43
C GLN A 46 -16.77 -11.45 -1.01
N TYR A 47 -15.63 -10.99 -0.47
CA TYR A 47 -14.95 -9.76 -0.86
C TYR A 47 -13.70 -10.01 -1.70
N ILE A 48 -13.42 -11.28 -2.04
CA ILE A 48 -12.17 -11.69 -2.67
C ILE A 48 -12.00 -11.09 -4.07
N ASP A 49 -13.11 -10.88 -4.79
CA ASP A 49 -13.06 -10.35 -6.14
C ASP A 49 -12.86 -8.83 -6.14
N GLU A 50 -13.51 -8.07 -5.24
CA GLU A 50 -13.20 -6.65 -5.07
C GLU A 50 -11.77 -6.43 -4.58
N HIS A 51 -11.28 -7.29 -3.68
CA HIS A 51 -9.89 -7.24 -3.22
C HIS A 51 -8.89 -7.49 -4.36
N LYS A 52 -9.15 -8.48 -5.22
CA LYS A 52 -8.32 -8.72 -6.42
C LYS A 52 -8.31 -7.53 -7.37
N ASP A 53 -9.46 -6.90 -7.60
CA ASP A 53 -9.56 -5.72 -8.45
C ASP A 53 -8.80 -4.53 -7.86
N PHE A 54 -8.82 -4.37 -6.54
CA PHE A 54 -8.01 -3.39 -5.83
C PHE A 54 -6.50 -3.63 -6.03
N LEU A 55 -6.04 -4.88 -5.86
CA LEU A 55 -4.63 -5.24 -6.12
C LEU A 55 -4.23 -5.07 -7.59
N ALA A 56 -5.12 -5.41 -8.52
CA ALA A 56 -4.89 -5.27 -9.96
C ALA A 56 -4.65 -3.80 -10.36
N LYS A 57 -5.39 -2.86 -9.75
CA LYS A 57 -5.16 -1.41 -9.94
C LYS A 57 -3.76 -1.02 -9.44
N ALA A 58 -3.36 -1.48 -8.26
CA ALA A 58 -2.05 -1.20 -7.71
C ALA A 58 -0.90 -1.80 -8.55
N PHE A 59 -1.09 -3.01 -9.11
CA PHE A 59 -0.17 -3.59 -10.09
C PHE A 59 -0.06 -2.72 -11.35
N SER A 60 -1.19 -2.21 -11.87
CA SER A 60 -1.18 -1.32 -13.05
C SER A 60 -0.50 0.03 -12.80
N GLN A 61 -0.51 0.49 -11.55
CA GLN A 61 0.17 1.71 -11.10
C GLN A 61 1.68 1.50 -10.85
N GLY A 62 2.14 0.25 -10.82
CA GLY A 62 3.56 -0.11 -10.79
C GLY A 62 4.23 -0.09 -9.41
N PHE A 63 3.49 0.21 -8.33
CA PHE A 63 4.04 0.18 -6.97
C PHE A 63 3.80 -1.15 -6.25
N LEU A 64 2.91 -2.02 -6.72
CA LEU A 64 2.71 -3.33 -6.09
C LEU A 64 3.72 -4.35 -6.64
N VAL A 65 4.57 -4.87 -5.76
CA VAL A 65 5.66 -5.80 -6.10
C VAL A 65 5.16 -7.25 -6.08
N ALA A 66 4.43 -7.60 -5.02
CA ALA A 66 3.89 -8.95 -4.84
C ALA A 66 2.71 -8.94 -3.87
N SER A 67 1.82 -9.92 -3.99
CA SER A 67 0.72 -10.13 -3.05
C SER A 67 0.32 -11.61 -3.04
N GLY A 68 -0.13 -12.12 -1.90
CA GLY A 68 -0.69 -13.47 -1.82
C GLY A 68 -1.16 -13.88 -0.42
N PRO A 69 -1.94 -14.96 -0.31
CA PRO A 69 -2.39 -15.48 0.97
C PRO A 69 -1.25 -16.14 1.74
N LYS A 70 -1.33 -16.09 3.08
CA LYS A 70 -0.42 -16.86 3.95
C LYS A 70 -0.73 -18.36 3.89
N PRO A 71 0.27 -19.26 3.94
CA PRO A 71 0.04 -20.71 3.88
C PRO A 71 -0.84 -21.28 5.00
N ASP A 72 -0.81 -20.65 6.17
CA ASP A 72 -1.64 -20.99 7.35
C ASP A 72 -3.08 -20.47 7.24
N ARG A 73 -3.42 -19.77 6.14
CA ARG A 73 -4.71 -19.12 5.90
C ARG A 73 -5.11 -18.12 7.00
N SER A 74 -4.15 -17.59 7.76
CA SER A 74 -4.42 -16.55 8.78
C SER A 74 -4.61 -15.17 8.18
N GLY A 75 -4.33 -14.99 6.88
CA GLY A 75 -4.41 -13.70 6.21
C GLY A 75 -3.66 -13.68 4.89
N GLY A 76 -3.06 -12.54 4.57
CA GLY A 76 -2.28 -12.31 3.36
C GLY A 76 -1.05 -11.44 3.61
N VAL A 77 -0.18 -11.38 2.61
CA VAL A 77 1.00 -10.51 2.58
C VAL A 77 1.00 -9.76 1.27
N ILE A 78 1.21 -8.44 1.34
CA ILE A 78 1.36 -7.57 0.18
C ILE A 78 2.67 -6.81 0.33
N ILE A 79 3.45 -6.71 -0.74
CA ILE A 79 4.71 -5.98 -0.80
C ILE A 79 4.53 -4.83 -1.77
N VAL A 80 4.81 -3.63 -1.30
CA VAL A 80 4.68 -2.40 -2.07
C VAL A 80 5.97 -1.59 -2.06
N ASP A 81 6.24 -0.97 -3.20
CA ASP A 81 7.35 -0.07 -3.48
C ASP A 81 6.83 1.37 -3.42
N MET A 82 6.73 1.90 -2.21
CA MET A 82 6.28 3.26 -1.92
C MET A 82 7.26 3.92 -0.97
N ASP A 83 7.58 5.19 -1.19
CA ASP A 83 8.54 5.96 -0.39
C ASP A 83 7.90 6.70 0.79
N ASP A 84 6.57 6.68 0.90
CA ASP A 84 5.81 7.34 1.96
C ASP A 84 4.92 6.34 2.73
N GLN A 85 5.13 6.27 4.05
CA GLN A 85 4.34 5.44 4.96
C GLN A 85 2.89 5.90 5.04
N LEU A 86 2.63 7.21 4.99
CA LEU A 86 1.27 7.74 5.08
C LEU A 86 0.47 7.38 3.83
N ALA A 87 1.04 7.60 2.64
CA ALA A 87 0.44 7.15 1.39
C ALA A 87 0.19 5.63 1.37
N CYS A 88 1.14 4.83 1.87
CA CYS A 88 0.96 3.39 1.99
C CYS A 88 -0.20 3.03 2.92
N LYS A 89 -0.32 3.71 4.07
CA LYS A 89 -1.40 3.50 5.02
C LYS A 89 -2.74 3.85 4.41
N ASP A 90 -2.86 5.04 3.82
CA ASP A 90 -4.09 5.51 3.19
C ASP A 90 -4.54 4.58 2.06
N TRP A 91 -3.59 3.97 1.34
CA TRP A 91 -3.88 2.97 0.32
C TRP A 91 -4.41 1.66 0.94
N VAL A 92 -3.74 1.10 1.96
CA VAL A 92 -4.19 -0.14 2.63
C VAL A 92 -5.58 0.03 3.25
N GLU A 93 -5.88 1.20 3.80
CA GLU A 93 -7.19 1.47 4.41
C GLU A 93 -8.33 1.60 3.37
N GLN A 94 -8.03 1.59 2.07
CA GLN A 94 -9.02 1.50 0.99
C GLN A 94 -9.29 0.06 0.53
N ASP A 95 -8.60 -0.93 1.09
CA ASP A 95 -8.83 -2.35 0.80
C ASP A 95 -10.27 -2.73 1.22
N PRO A 96 -11.07 -3.37 0.34
CA PRO A 96 -12.40 -3.87 0.68
C PRO A 96 -12.42 -4.73 1.95
N PHE A 97 -11.36 -5.49 2.22
CA PHE A 97 -11.25 -6.26 3.47
C PHE A 97 -11.17 -5.37 4.71
N TYR A 98 -10.44 -4.25 4.63
CA TYR A 98 -10.34 -3.32 5.75
C TYR A 98 -11.64 -2.51 5.94
N LEU A 99 -12.22 -2.02 4.84
CA LEU A 99 -13.47 -1.28 4.86
C LEU A 99 -14.65 -2.09 5.42
N ALA A 100 -14.64 -3.41 5.21
CA ALA A 100 -15.62 -4.34 5.76
C ALA A 100 -15.27 -4.87 7.16
N ASP A 101 -14.22 -4.35 7.82
CA ASP A 101 -13.71 -4.78 9.14
C ASP A 101 -13.43 -6.29 9.23
N LEU A 102 -12.90 -6.87 8.15
CA LEU A 102 -12.59 -8.31 8.05
C LEU A 102 -11.15 -8.63 8.46
N ILE A 103 -10.27 -7.63 8.43
CA ILE A 103 -8.85 -7.78 8.69
C ILE A 103 -8.31 -6.76 9.69
N ASP A 104 -7.26 -7.15 10.39
CA ASP A 104 -6.29 -6.21 10.94
C ASP A 104 -5.06 -6.21 10.03
N TYR A 105 -4.32 -5.09 9.98
CA TYR A 105 -3.10 -4.99 9.19
C TYR A 105 -1.91 -4.55 10.03
N ARG A 106 -0.72 -4.94 9.60
CA ARG A 106 0.56 -4.47 10.13
C ARG A 106 1.44 -3.99 8.98
N LEU A 107 1.94 -2.77 9.11
CA LEU A 107 2.91 -2.19 8.19
C LEU A 107 4.33 -2.43 8.71
N ILE A 108 5.20 -2.97 7.86
CA ILE A 108 6.61 -3.21 8.15
C ILE A 108 7.43 -2.49 7.07
N ALA A 109 8.07 -1.39 7.44
CA ALA A 109 8.99 -0.66 6.55
C ALA A 109 10.35 -1.38 6.50
N PHE A 110 10.92 -1.49 5.31
CA PHE A 110 12.28 -1.99 5.13
C PHE A 110 12.96 -1.37 3.91
N THR A 111 14.28 -1.39 3.91
CA THR A 111 15.09 -1.00 2.74
C THR A 111 15.65 -2.27 2.10
N PRO A 112 15.26 -2.61 0.86
CA PRO A 112 15.78 -3.79 0.18
C PRO A 112 17.27 -3.61 -0.13
N SER A 113 18.08 -4.62 0.19
CA SER A 113 19.51 -4.63 -0.18
C SER A 113 19.76 -5.16 -1.60
N ARG A 114 18.83 -5.95 -2.14
CA ARG A 114 18.84 -6.48 -3.51
C ARG A 114 17.41 -6.54 -4.06
N ARG A 115 17.18 -6.03 -5.27
CA ARG A 115 15.93 -6.16 -6.05
C ARG A 115 16.28 -6.58 -7.48
N SER A 116 15.50 -7.47 -8.07
CA SER A 116 15.69 -7.98 -9.44
C SER A 116 15.04 -7.10 -10.49
#